data_AF-A0ABD7B4C5-F1
#
_entry.id   AF-A0ABD7B4C5-F1
#
_cell.length_a   1.000
_cell.length_b   1.000
_cell.length_c   1.000
_cell.angle_alpha   90.00
_cell.angle_beta   90.00
_cell.angle_gamma   90.00
#
_symmetry.space_group_name_H-M   'P 1'
#
loop_
_entity.id
_entity.type
_entity.pdbx_description
1 polymer ?
#
loop_
_entity_poly.entity_id
_entity_poly.type
_entity_poly.pdbx_seq_one_letter_code
_entity_poly.pdbx_strand_id
1 'polypeptide(L)'
;MSRTSDSRLRNEGFRKAEASLRLEGMDPSGTPLYESIKARIISGELTYEQGRSEILAYYTKADTTDGPVTVGDMLVEEFLKPLNMSHDELAEAMGICKQCIDDIICGLRRLTDDEARVLAVIFGTDEDFWSNLQMLQDHREQRRK
;
A
#
# COMPACT_ATOMS: atom_id res chain seq x y z
N MET A 1 -37.39 -20.54 15.52
CA MET A 1 -36.44 -19.45 15.84
C MET A 1 -35.54 -19.23 14.63
N SER A 2 -35.57 -18.01 14.10
CA SER A 2 -35.31 -17.67 12.70
C SER A 2 -33.81 -17.59 12.35
N ARG A 3 -33.29 -18.51 11.51
CA ARG A 3 -31.90 -18.48 10.98
C ARG A 3 -31.80 -18.07 9.51
N THR A 4 -32.86 -17.52 8.92
CA THR A 4 -32.94 -17.24 7.48
C THR A 4 -32.91 -15.76 7.12
N SER A 5 -33.00 -14.86 8.12
CA SER A 5 -32.97 -13.40 7.89
C SER A 5 -31.56 -12.83 7.79
N ASP A 6 -30.57 -13.46 8.43
CA ASP A 6 -29.22 -12.92 8.57
C ASP A 6 -28.37 -13.06 7.30
N SER A 7 -28.55 -14.15 6.53
CA SER A 7 -27.80 -14.38 5.29
C SER A 7 -28.15 -13.38 4.17
N ARG A 8 -29.40 -12.88 4.13
CA ARG A 8 -29.83 -11.87 3.14
C ARG A 8 -29.27 -10.49 3.47
N LEU A 9 -29.29 -10.11 4.75
CA LEU A 9 -28.68 -8.87 5.23
C LEU A 9 -27.16 -8.86 5.01
N ARG A 10 -26.48 -9.99 5.21
CA ARG A 10 -25.03 -10.15 4.95
C ARG A 10 -24.68 -10.05 3.46
N ASN A 11 -25.47 -10.64 2.57
CA ASN A 11 -25.30 -10.53 1.12
C ASN A 11 -25.63 -9.13 0.57
N GLU A 12 -26.65 -8.48 1.12
CA GLU A 12 -27.05 -7.13 0.73
C GLU A 12 -26.06 -6.06 1.24
N GLY A 13 -25.47 -6.28 2.43
CA GLY A 13 -24.35 -5.49 2.93
C GLY A 13 -23.09 -5.62 2.08
N PHE A 14 -22.76 -6.83 1.61
CA PHE A 14 -21.61 -7.05 0.73
C PHE A 14 -21.79 -6.36 -0.62
N ARG A 15 -22.98 -6.48 -1.24
CA ARG A 15 -23.33 -5.74 -2.47
C ARG A 15 -23.26 -4.22 -2.29
N LYS A 16 -23.65 -3.71 -1.13
CA LYS A 16 -23.59 -2.27 -0.82
C LYS A 16 -22.15 -1.77 -0.60
N ALA A 17 -21.23 -2.62 -0.12
CA ALA A 17 -19.78 -2.35 -0.11
C ALA A 17 -19.15 -2.41 -1.49
N GLU A 18 -19.44 -3.48 -2.24
CA GLU A 18 -18.99 -3.66 -3.63
C GLU A 18 -19.36 -2.44 -4.47
N ALA A 19 -20.54 -1.86 -4.21
CA ALA A 19 -20.98 -0.63 -4.84
C ALA A 19 -20.31 0.64 -4.29
N SER A 20 -19.82 0.63 -3.04
CA SER A 20 -19.19 1.81 -2.40
C SER A 20 -17.70 1.91 -2.71
N LEU A 21 -16.98 0.80 -2.90
CA LEU A 21 -15.56 0.82 -3.32
C LEU A 21 -15.38 1.31 -4.77
N ARG A 22 -16.45 1.33 -5.57
CA ARG A 22 -16.48 1.98 -6.88
C ARG A 22 -16.32 3.51 -6.81
N LEU A 23 -16.50 4.15 -5.65
CA LEU A 23 -16.31 5.60 -5.50
C LEU A 23 -14.82 5.97 -5.37
N GLU A 24 -13.93 5.03 -5.03
CA GLU A 24 -12.47 5.25 -4.85
C GLU A 24 -11.62 4.55 -5.94
N GLY A 25 -12.19 4.21 -7.10
CA GLY A 25 -11.43 3.78 -8.28
C GLY A 25 -10.68 2.44 -8.21
N MET A 26 -10.71 1.75 -7.08
CA MET A 26 -10.01 0.48 -6.83
C MET A 26 -10.99 -0.70 -6.81
N ASP A 27 -10.74 -1.72 -7.64
CA ASP A 27 -11.50 -2.97 -7.66
C ASP A 27 -10.62 -4.14 -7.17
N PRO A 28 -10.74 -4.58 -5.90
CA PRO A 28 -9.94 -5.68 -5.36
C PRO A 28 -10.46 -7.07 -5.77
N SER A 29 -11.54 -7.11 -6.57
CA SER A 29 -12.18 -8.33 -7.06
C SER A 29 -11.21 -9.16 -7.91
N GLY A 30 -11.19 -10.47 -7.68
CA GLY A 30 -10.30 -11.40 -8.39
C GLY A 30 -8.90 -11.56 -7.79
N THR A 31 -8.56 -10.83 -6.72
CA THR A 31 -7.32 -11.10 -5.98
C THR A 31 -7.46 -12.34 -5.08
N PRO A 32 -6.39 -13.14 -4.89
CA PRO A 32 -6.43 -14.30 -4.00
C PRO A 32 -6.83 -13.94 -2.56
N LEU A 33 -6.45 -12.75 -2.11
CA LEU A 33 -6.80 -12.22 -0.79
C LEU A 33 -8.29 -11.89 -0.68
N TYR A 34 -8.84 -11.15 -1.64
CA TYR A 34 -10.26 -10.81 -1.66
C TYR A 34 -11.14 -12.07 -1.68
N GLU A 35 -10.83 -13.03 -2.54
CA GLU A 35 -11.60 -14.29 -2.62
C GLU A 35 -11.49 -15.12 -1.32
N SER A 36 -10.34 -15.10 -0.65
CA SER A 36 -10.17 -15.76 0.66
C SER A 36 -10.98 -15.08 1.78
N ILE A 37 -10.97 -13.75 1.84
CA ILE A 37 -11.76 -12.97 2.82
C ILE A 37 -13.25 -13.18 2.58
N LYS A 38 -13.68 -13.10 1.33
CA LYS A 38 -15.06 -13.35 0.89
C LYS A 38 -15.53 -14.75 1.29
N ALA A 39 -14.71 -15.79 1.10
CA ALA A 39 -15.04 -17.14 1.54
C ALA A 39 -15.25 -17.23 3.06
N ARG A 40 -14.41 -16.57 3.86
CA ARG A 40 -14.51 -16.54 5.33
C ARG A 40 -15.75 -15.79 5.82
N ILE A 41 -16.14 -14.72 5.14
CA ILE A 41 -17.40 -13.99 5.43
C ILE A 41 -18.62 -14.86 5.11
N ILE A 42 -18.59 -15.56 3.97
CA ILE A 42 -19.66 -16.47 3.54
C ILE A 42 -19.81 -17.64 4.53
N SER A 43 -18.68 -18.16 5.03
CA SER A 43 -18.61 -19.22 6.04
C SER A 43 -19.09 -18.75 7.43
N GLY A 44 -19.16 -17.44 7.65
CA GLY A 44 -19.52 -16.83 8.94
C GLY A 44 -18.38 -16.82 9.96
N GLU A 45 -17.16 -17.16 9.53
CA GLU A 45 -15.94 -17.09 10.35
C GLU A 45 -15.47 -15.65 10.55
N LEU A 46 -15.88 -14.75 9.67
CA LEU A 46 -15.48 -13.35 9.67
C LEU A 46 -16.72 -12.47 9.45
N THR A 47 -16.84 -11.39 10.23
CA THR A 47 -17.89 -10.39 9.95
C THR A 47 -17.52 -9.56 8.74
N TYR A 48 -18.53 -8.95 8.12
CA TYR A 48 -18.34 -8.06 6.98
C TYR A 48 -17.45 -6.84 7.32
N GLU A 49 -17.61 -6.25 8.51
CA GLU A 49 -16.77 -5.12 8.95
C GLU A 49 -15.32 -5.56 9.16
N GLN A 50 -15.09 -6.74 9.74
CA GLN A 50 -13.76 -7.31 9.89
C GLN A 50 -13.11 -7.62 8.53
N GLY A 51 -13.84 -8.23 7.60
CA GLY A 51 -13.30 -8.52 6.27
C GLY A 51 -13.05 -7.28 5.43
N ARG A 52 -13.91 -6.25 5.53
CA ARG A 52 -13.63 -4.94 4.95
C ARG A 52 -12.41 -4.29 5.56
N SER A 53 -12.25 -4.35 6.88
CA SER A 53 -11.06 -3.83 7.56
C SER A 53 -9.80 -4.61 7.19
N GLU A 54 -9.89 -5.90 6.87
CA GLU A 54 -8.75 -6.76 6.52
C GLU A 54 -8.33 -6.54 5.05
N ILE A 55 -9.30 -6.41 4.14
CA ILE A 55 -9.08 -5.98 2.76
C ILE A 55 -8.53 -4.56 2.75
N LEU A 56 -9.21 -3.63 3.43
CA LEU A 56 -8.77 -2.25 3.55
C LEU A 56 -7.37 -2.22 4.15
N ALA A 57 -7.09 -2.81 5.31
CA ALA A 57 -5.74 -2.84 5.89
C ALA A 57 -4.64 -3.45 5.00
N TYR A 58 -4.97 -4.37 4.10
CA TYR A 58 -4.01 -4.89 3.12
C TYR A 58 -3.60 -3.82 2.10
N TYR A 59 -4.56 -3.01 1.64
CA TYR A 59 -4.32 -1.93 0.66
C TYR A 59 -3.97 -0.58 1.32
N THR A 60 -4.51 -0.30 2.51
CA THR A 60 -4.25 0.83 3.40
C THR A 60 -2.90 0.73 4.09
N LYS A 61 -2.32 -0.48 4.24
CA LYS A 61 -0.87 -0.59 4.46
C LYS A 61 -0.04 0.03 3.33
N ALA A 62 -0.63 0.26 2.15
CA ALA A 62 -0.04 1.02 1.06
C ALA A 62 -0.50 2.49 0.99
N ASP A 63 -1.43 2.95 1.84
CA ASP A 63 -2.07 4.27 1.70
C ASP A 63 -2.40 5.00 3.03
N THR A 64 -1.96 4.56 4.22
CA THR A 64 -2.34 5.23 5.48
C THR A 64 -1.17 5.44 6.43
N THR A 65 -0.53 6.57 6.18
CA THR A 65 0.50 7.23 6.97
C THR A 65 -0.14 7.95 8.17
N ASP A 66 -0.48 7.22 9.24
CA ASP A 66 -0.35 7.74 10.62
C ASP A 66 1.00 7.26 11.19
N GLY A 67 2.03 7.39 10.35
CA GLY A 67 3.40 7.04 10.62
C GLY A 67 4.32 8.12 10.03
N PRO A 68 5.60 8.17 10.42
CA PRO A 68 6.58 8.99 9.70
C PRO A 68 6.53 8.74 8.20
N VAL A 69 6.62 9.81 7.41
CA VAL A 69 7.01 9.78 6.01
C VAL A 69 8.31 8.97 5.88
N THR A 70 8.25 7.84 5.20
CA THR A 70 9.43 7.05 4.80
C THR A 70 9.88 7.47 3.41
N VAL A 71 11.07 7.04 3.01
CA VAL A 71 11.56 7.27 1.63
C VAL A 71 10.56 6.70 0.61
N GLY A 72 10.02 5.50 0.88
CA GLY A 72 9.02 4.85 0.05
C GLY A 72 7.71 5.62 -0.06
N ASP A 73 7.20 6.09 1.07
CA ASP A 73 5.96 6.88 1.13
C ASP A 73 6.11 8.20 0.35
N MET A 74 7.21 8.91 0.56
CA MET A 74 7.52 10.14 -0.17
C MET A 74 7.63 9.90 -1.69
N LEU A 75 8.31 8.84 -2.08
CA LEU A 75 8.51 8.46 -3.48
C LEU A 75 7.18 8.14 -4.17
N VAL A 76 6.30 7.38 -3.51
CA VAL A 76 5.02 6.96 -4.08
C VAL A 76 4.05 8.14 -4.16
N GLU A 77 3.87 8.87 -3.06
CA GLU A 77 2.83 9.91 -2.96
C GLU A 77 3.15 11.13 -3.82
N GLU A 78 4.41 11.57 -3.82
CA GLU A 78 4.76 12.90 -4.33
C GLU A 78 5.45 12.84 -5.69
N PHE A 79 5.88 11.66 -6.13
CA PHE A 79 6.53 11.47 -7.43
C PHE A 79 5.77 10.47 -8.31
N LEU A 80 5.62 9.22 -7.86
CA LEU A 80 5.04 8.17 -8.72
C LEU A 80 3.55 8.38 -9.03
N LYS A 81 2.73 8.69 -8.02
CA LYS A 81 1.30 9.01 -8.20
C LYS A 81 1.08 10.20 -9.15
N PRO A 82 1.70 11.39 -8.95
CA PRO A 82 1.48 12.54 -9.82
C PRO A 82 2.08 12.39 -11.21
N LEU A 83 3.17 11.63 -11.35
CA LEU A 83 3.77 11.31 -12.66
C LEU A 83 3.09 10.12 -13.35
N ASN A 84 2.13 9.46 -12.68
CA ASN A 84 1.46 8.26 -13.13
C ASN A 84 2.44 7.15 -13.57
N MET A 85 3.57 7.08 -12.87
CA MET A 85 4.71 6.21 -13.16
C MET A 85 4.64 4.94 -12.29
N SER A 86 4.90 3.79 -12.91
CA SER A 86 4.89 2.49 -12.24
C SER A 86 6.24 2.19 -11.57
N HIS A 87 6.26 1.30 -10.56
CA HIS A 87 7.52 0.82 -9.96
C HIS A 87 8.49 0.22 -10.99
N ASP A 88 7.95 -0.39 -12.05
CA ASP A 88 8.72 -0.95 -13.17
C ASP A 88 9.47 0.14 -13.93
N GLU A 89 8.78 1.21 -14.30
CA GLU A 89 9.34 2.34 -15.04
C GLU A 89 10.41 3.07 -14.21
N LEU A 90 10.20 3.20 -12.90
CA LEU A 90 11.22 3.75 -12.00
C LEU A 90 12.44 2.82 -11.91
N ALA A 91 12.23 1.51 -11.84
CA ALA A 91 13.32 0.53 -11.80
C ALA A 91 14.17 0.62 -13.07
N GLU A 92 13.53 0.75 -14.23
CA GLU A 92 14.21 0.98 -15.52
C GLU A 92 14.96 2.32 -15.55
N ALA A 93 14.35 3.41 -15.04
CA ALA A 93 14.98 4.72 -14.99
C ALA A 93 16.20 4.75 -14.06
N MET A 94 16.15 4.03 -12.94
CA MET A 94 17.27 3.89 -12.01
C MET A 94 18.31 2.84 -12.45
N GLY A 95 17.96 1.95 -13.39
CA GLY A 95 18.81 0.83 -13.79
C GLY A 95 18.94 -0.28 -12.73
N ILE A 96 17.96 -0.42 -11.85
CA ILE A 96 17.93 -1.45 -10.79
C ILE A 96 16.75 -2.40 -10.97
N CYS A 97 16.77 -3.55 -10.28
CA CYS A 97 15.66 -4.50 -10.35
C CYS A 97 14.40 -3.93 -9.68
N LYS A 98 13.22 -4.22 -10.23
CA LYS A 98 11.92 -3.88 -9.61
C LYS A 98 11.81 -4.32 -8.15
N GLN A 99 12.33 -5.51 -7.84
CA GLN A 99 12.37 -6.04 -6.48
C GLN A 99 13.11 -5.07 -5.53
N CYS A 100 14.21 -4.47 -6.00
CA CYS A 100 14.95 -3.48 -5.21
C CYS A 100 14.14 -2.21 -4.94
N ILE A 101 13.36 -1.74 -5.92
CA ILE A 101 12.43 -0.62 -5.72
C ILE A 101 11.35 -0.99 -4.70
N ASP A 102 10.77 -2.19 -4.81
CA ASP A 102 9.75 -2.69 -3.88
C ASP A 102 10.28 -2.80 -2.45
N ASP A 103 11.52 -3.28 -2.28
CA ASP A 103 12.21 -3.34 -0.99
C ASP A 103 12.50 -1.95 -0.41
N ILE A 104 12.84 -0.95 -1.24
CA ILE A 104 13.02 0.45 -0.81
C ILE A 104 11.67 1.04 -0.38
N ILE A 105 10.62 0.82 -1.16
CA ILE A 105 9.28 1.33 -0.88
C ILE A 105 8.72 0.74 0.42
N CYS A 106 8.88 -0.58 0.60
CA CYS A 106 8.48 -1.28 1.82
C CYS A 106 9.37 -0.95 3.04
N GLY A 107 10.46 -0.18 2.85
CA GLY A 107 11.44 0.11 3.91
C GLY A 107 12.20 -1.12 4.41
N LEU A 108 12.21 -2.21 3.63
CA LEU A 108 12.98 -3.43 3.91
C LEU A 108 14.47 -3.22 3.59
N ARG A 109 14.76 -2.29 2.69
CA ARG A 109 16.10 -1.88 2.28
C ARG A 109 16.31 -0.39 2.51
N ARG A 110 17.54 -0.03 2.89
CA ARG A 110 17.98 1.37 2.91
C ARG A 110 18.37 1.84 1.53
N LEU A 111 18.00 3.09 1.25
CA LEU A 111 18.48 3.83 0.10
C LEU A 111 20.00 4.08 0.26
N THR A 112 20.77 3.74 -0.77
CA THR A 112 22.20 4.06 -0.82
C THR A 112 22.42 5.47 -1.37
N ASP A 113 23.57 6.09 -1.05
CA ASP A 113 23.90 7.44 -1.57
C ASP A 113 23.92 7.50 -3.11
N ASP A 114 24.37 6.43 -3.77
CA ASP A 114 24.34 6.35 -5.24
C ASP A 114 22.90 6.33 -5.79
N GLU A 115 22.01 5.57 -5.16
CA GLU A 115 20.58 5.55 -5.51
C GLU A 115 19.88 6.89 -5.21
N ALA A 116 20.25 7.56 -4.11
CA ALA A 116 19.76 8.90 -3.78
C ALA A 116 20.15 9.94 -4.85
N ARG A 117 21.40 9.88 -5.36
CA ARG A 117 21.85 10.73 -6.46
C ARG A 117 21.09 10.46 -7.75
N VAL A 118 20.84 9.19 -8.07
CA VAL A 118 20.09 8.81 -9.27
C VAL A 118 18.65 9.32 -9.18
N LEU A 119 17.99 9.15 -8.03
CA LEU A 119 16.65 9.71 -7.78
C LEU A 119 16.63 11.24 -7.92
N ALA A 120 17.63 11.93 -7.37
CA ALA A 120 17.80 13.37 -7.50
C ALA A 120 17.85 13.82 -8.96
N VAL A 121 18.57 13.10 -9.82
CA VAL A 121 18.66 13.39 -11.26
C VAL A 121 17.34 13.09 -11.98
N ILE A 122 16.69 11.96 -11.68
CA ILE A 122 15.43 11.55 -12.33
C ILE A 122 14.30 12.54 -12.03
N PHE A 123 14.17 12.93 -10.76
CA PHE A 123 13.07 13.76 -10.30
C PHE A 123 13.40 15.25 -10.23
N GLY A 124 14.66 15.64 -10.50
CA GLY A 124 15.11 17.02 -10.42
C GLY A 124 15.11 17.57 -8.98
N THR A 125 15.40 16.71 -7.99
CA THR A 125 15.50 17.07 -6.57
C THR A 125 16.95 17.08 -6.11
N ASP A 126 17.20 17.40 -4.84
CA ASP A 126 18.53 17.32 -4.24
C ASP A 126 18.87 15.92 -3.71
N GLU A 127 20.15 15.54 -3.71
CA GLU A 127 20.66 14.29 -3.12
C GLU A 127 20.41 14.27 -1.59
N ASP A 128 20.68 15.40 -0.93
CA ASP A 128 20.48 15.58 0.51
C ASP A 128 19.03 15.38 0.94
N PHE A 129 18.06 15.65 0.06
CA PHE A 129 16.64 15.44 0.35
C PHE A 129 16.36 13.96 0.66
N TRP A 130 16.86 13.07 -0.20
CA TRP A 130 16.67 11.62 -0.07
C TRP A 130 17.49 11.05 1.09
N SER A 131 18.73 11.50 1.29
CA SER A 131 19.56 11.09 2.42
C SER A 131 18.97 11.53 3.77
N ASN A 132 18.39 12.73 3.85
CA ASN A 132 17.72 13.21 5.07
C ASN A 132 16.46 12.39 5.41
N LEU A 133 15.68 12.00 4.40
CA LEU A 133 14.53 11.10 4.61
C LEU A 133 14.98 9.73 5.15
N GLN A 134 16.05 9.18 4.59
CA GLN A 134 16.62 7.91 5.05
C GLN A 134 17.16 8.01 6.50
N MET A 135 17.78 9.13 6.87
CA MET A 135 18.23 9.39 8.25
C MET A 135 17.05 9.51 9.22
N LEU A 136 15.97 10.19 8.83
CA LEU A 136 14.76 10.29 9.63
C LEU A 136 14.13 8.92 9.90
N GLN A 137 14.15 8.04 8.89
CA GLN A 137 13.70 6.66 9.02
C GLN A 137 14.60 5.85 9.98
N ASP A 138 15.93 5.90 9.81
CA ASP A 138 16.90 5.20 10.67
C ASP A 138 16.77 5.61 12.15
N HIS A 139 16.69 6.91 12.44
CA HIS A 139 16.53 7.40 13.82
C HIS A 139 15.26 6.88 14.50
N ARG A 140 14.23 6.55 13.73
CA ARG A 140 12.98 5.99 14.27
C ARG A 140 13.04 4.48 14.42
N GLU A 141 13.71 3.76 13.53
CA GLU A 141 14.01 2.33 13.72
C GLU A 141 14.80 2.11 15.01
N GLN A 142 15.76 3.00 15.31
CA GLN A 142 16.54 2.97 16.54
C GLN A 142 15.69 3.19 17.80
N ARG A 143 14.60 3.98 17.73
CA ARG A 143 13.68 4.19 18.87
C ARG A 143 12.70 3.05 19.10
N ARG A 144 12.52 2.13 18.14
CA ARG A 144 11.62 0.98 18.25
C ARG A 144 12.30 -0.30 18.77
N LYS A 145 13.62 -0.26 18.98
CA LYS A 145 14.41 -1.30 19.66
C LYS A 145 14.56 -1.00 21.14
#